data_AF-A0A3S4JVV5-F1
#
_entry.id   AF-A0A3S4JVV5-F1
#
_cell.length_a   1.000
_cell.length_b   1.000
_cell.length_c   1.000
_cell.angle_alpha   90.00
_cell.angle_beta   90.00
_cell.angle_gamma   90.00
#
_symmetry.space_group_name_H-M   'P 1'
#
loop_
_entity.id
_entity.type
_entity.pdbx_description
1 polymer ?
#
loop_
_entity_poly.entity_id
_entity_poly.type
_entity_poly.pdbx_seq_one_letter_code
_entity_poly.pdbx_strand_id
1 'polypeptide(L)'
;MKTMIVGVMRLTPLLAACGLSACVVAPPRAPAAYRPVMTVQVEAPRSWRPAEHPYYLHAMSDLRQARAYLARPDYPQIADDERRAVAEIDAALGEMQRAAIEDGKDPWRYEQPDARMSPTDRFHRAMELLDAARRDAGHQEDDPWVRDLQRRILRHIDAAHRAVQQAVNDALR
;
A
#
# COMPACT_ATOMS: atom_id res chain seq x y z
N MET A 1 -26.42 81.37 44.40
CA MET A 1 -25.20 81.66 45.19
C MET A 1 -25.58 81.67 46.66
N LYS A 2 -25.41 80.52 47.34
CA LYS A 2 -25.84 80.31 48.73
C LYS A 2 -25.19 79.00 49.22
N THR A 3 -24.37 79.02 50.27
CA THR A 3 -24.76 78.83 51.70
C THR A 3 -24.90 77.34 51.99
N MET A 4 -23.86 76.73 52.61
CA MET A 4 -23.72 76.47 54.05
C MET A 4 -24.38 75.15 54.49
N ILE A 5 -24.01 74.74 55.72
CA ILE A 5 -24.76 73.88 56.66
C ILE A 5 -24.10 72.50 56.79
N VAL A 6 -23.14 72.36 57.72
CA VAL A 6 -23.31 72.05 59.17
C VAL A 6 -23.45 70.54 59.37
N GLY A 7 -22.52 70.00 60.14
CA GLY A 7 -22.53 68.59 60.53
C GLY A 7 -23.41 68.31 61.74
N VAL A 8 -23.04 67.19 62.39
CA VAL A 8 -23.59 66.57 63.60
C VAL A 8 -24.67 65.52 63.31
N MET A 9 -24.60 64.46 64.15
CA MET A 9 -25.66 63.50 64.49
C MET A 9 -25.54 62.15 63.73
N ARG A 10 -25.41 60.96 64.32
CA ARG A 10 -25.39 60.51 65.72
C ARG A 10 -24.81 59.09 65.78
N LEU A 11 -24.24 58.81 66.96
CA LEU A 11 -23.90 57.51 67.53
C LEU A 11 -25.12 56.55 67.56
N THR A 12 -24.96 55.28 67.18
CA THR A 12 -25.37 54.11 68.00
C THR A 12 -24.93 52.78 67.37
N PRO A 13 -24.55 51.77 68.18
CA PRO A 13 -24.04 50.48 67.73
C PRO A 13 -25.18 49.46 67.61
N LEU A 14 -25.02 48.47 66.73
CA LEU A 14 -25.79 47.23 66.82
C LEU A 14 -24.86 46.03 66.69
N LEU A 15 -24.89 45.21 67.73
CA LEU A 15 -24.36 43.86 67.78
C LEU A 15 -24.95 43.01 66.64
N ALA A 16 -24.10 42.27 65.94
CA ALA A 16 -24.45 41.01 65.27
C ALA A 16 -23.13 40.22 65.11
N ALA A 17 -22.86 39.30 66.04
CA ALA A 17 -23.26 37.89 65.97
C ALA A 17 -22.24 37.05 65.17
N CYS A 18 -21.60 36.16 65.92
CA CYS A 18 -21.00 34.88 65.56
C CYS A 18 -20.82 34.54 64.08
N GLY A 19 -19.56 34.33 63.71
CA GLY A 19 -19.18 33.51 62.57
C GLY A 19 -17.68 33.29 62.56
N LEU A 20 -17.19 32.29 63.32
CA LEU A 20 -15.88 31.72 63.10
C LEU A 20 -15.90 31.04 61.72
N SER A 21 -15.64 31.81 60.66
CA SER A 21 -15.38 31.24 59.35
C SER A 21 -13.92 30.83 59.32
N ALA A 22 -13.67 29.56 59.61
CA ALA A 22 -12.38 28.93 59.37
C ALA A 22 -12.15 28.87 57.86
N CYS A 23 -11.52 29.91 57.30
CA CYS A 23 -11.05 29.90 55.93
C CYS A 23 -9.93 28.84 55.80
N VAL A 24 -10.28 27.61 55.43
CA VAL A 24 -9.29 26.66 54.91
C VAL A 24 -8.83 27.22 53.56
N VAL A 25 -7.69 27.92 53.55
CA VAL A 25 -7.01 28.33 52.32
C VAL A 25 -6.47 27.05 51.66
N ALA A 26 -7.18 26.56 50.65
CA ALA A 26 -6.65 25.55 49.76
C ALA A 26 -5.46 26.17 48.98
N PRO A 27 -4.29 25.53 48.93
CA PRO A 27 -3.20 26.03 48.11
C PRO A 27 -3.63 26.02 46.63
N PRO A 28 -3.23 27.02 45.81
CA PRO A 28 -3.52 26.99 44.39
C PRO A 28 -2.87 25.72 43.81
N ARG A 29 -3.70 24.83 43.24
CA ARG A 29 -3.19 23.74 42.41
C ARG A 29 -2.49 24.38 41.22
N ALA A 30 -1.16 24.37 41.22
CA ALA A 30 -0.39 24.67 40.02
C ALA A 30 -0.84 23.68 38.93
N PRO A 31 -1.30 24.15 37.75
CA PRO A 31 -1.63 23.24 36.67
C PRO A 31 -0.35 22.52 36.27
N ALA A 32 -0.37 21.18 36.32
CA ALA A 32 0.70 20.36 35.77
C ALA A 32 0.83 20.74 34.29
N ALA A 33 1.96 21.33 33.93
CA ALA A 33 2.27 21.63 32.54
C ALA A 33 2.29 20.31 31.76
N TYR A 34 1.26 20.09 30.96
CA TYR A 34 1.20 18.96 30.04
C TYR A 34 2.40 19.06 29.10
N ARG A 35 3.38 18.18 29.29
CA ARG A 35 4.45 17.96 28.32
C ARG A 35 3.90 16.90 27.36
N PRO A 36 3.50 17.25 26.12
CA PRO A 36 3.14 16.23 25.16
C PRO A 36 4.34 15.28 25.03
N VAL A 37 4.11 14.01 25.37
CA VAL A 37 5.05 12.93 25.07
C VAL A 37 5.27 12.95 23.56
N MET A 38 6.53 12.76 23.17
CA MET A 38 7.06 12.80 21.82
C MET A 38 6.04 12.44 20.74
N THR A 39 5.86 13.34 19.78
CA THR A 39 5.15 13.04 18.54
C THR A 39 5.79 11.80 17.92
N VAL A 40 5.06 10.68 17.89
CA VAL A 40 5.40 9.55 17.01
C VAL A 40 5.41 10.12 15.60
N GLN A 41 6.58 10.21 14.98
CA GLN A 41 6.66 10.50 13.55
C GLN A 41 6.09 9.27 12.84
N VAL A 42 4.81 9.34 12.50
CA VAL A 42 4.22 8.41 11.53
C VAL A 42 4.90 8.76 10.23
N GLU A 43 5.90 7.96 9.83
CA GLU A 43 6.45 8.02 8.48
C GLU A 43 5.26 8.02 7.53
N ALA A 44 5.17 9.05 6.68
CA ALA A 44 4.19 9.06 5.60
C ALA A 44 4.28 7.71 4.87
N PRO A 45 3.15 7.12 4.42
CA PRO A 45 3.20 5.87 3.69
C PRO A 45 4.24 6.02 2.59
N ARG A 46 5.30 5.20 2.63
CA ARG A 46 6.36 5.22 1.63
C ARG A 46 5.69 4.97 0.29
N SER A 47 5.52 6.04 -0.49
CA SER A 47 4.79 6.00 -1.73
C SER A 47 5.71 5.45 -2.80
N TRP A 48 5.29 4.37 -3.45
CA TRP A 48 5.89 3.91 -4.70
C TRP A 48 6.01 5.08 -5.69
N ARG A 49 7.20 5.27 -6.27
CA ARG A 49 7.46 6.31 -7.29
C ARG A 49 7.80 5.63 -8.61
N PRO A 50 6.85 5.53 -9.58
CA PRO A 50 7.08 4.81 -10.83
C PRO A 50 8.33 5.27 -11.61
N ALA A 51 8.66 6.57 -11.52
CA ALA A 51 9.84 7.15 -12.16
C ALA A 51 11.17 6.59 -11.61
N GLU A 52 11.19 6.09 -10.38
CA GLU A 52 12.38 5.52 -9.75
C GLU A 52 12.53 4.02 -10.09
N HIS A 53 11.47 3.38 -10.56
CA HIS A 53 11.43 1.94 -10.80
C HIS A 53 10.82 1.58 -12.18
N PRO A 54 11.38 2.11 -13.29
CA PRO A 54 10.80 1.91 -14.63
C PRO A 54 10.74 0.44 -15.06
N TYR A 55 11.63 -0.41 -14.54
CA TYR A 55 11.72 -1.83 -14.86
C TYR A 55 10.45 -2.61 -14.52
N TYR A 56 9.71 -2.22 -13.47
CA TYR A 56 8.46 -2.92 -13.13
C TYR A 56 7.36 -2.67 -14.15
N LEU A 57 7.36 -1.53 -14.84
CA LEU A 57 6.39 -1.25 -15.90
C LEU A 57 6.65 -2.15 -17.13
N HIS A 58 7.92 -2.39 -17.44
CA HIS A 58 8.31 -3.36 -18.47
C HIS A 58 7.90 -4.78 -18.07
N ALA A 59 8.22 -5.20 -16.83
CA ALA A 59 7.82 -6.49 -16.32
C ALA A 59 6.29 -6.69 -16.33
N MET A 60 5.50 -5.68 -15.95
CA MET A 60 4.03 -5.73 -16.04
C MET A 60 3.56 -5.93 -17.49
N SER A 61 4.17 -5.21 -18.44
CA SER A 61 3.84 -5.35 -19.86
C SER A 61 4.10 -6.77 -20.35
N ASP A 62 5.26 -7.32 -20.03
CA ASP A 62 5.66 -8.66 -20.44
C ASP A 62 4.79 -9.74 -19.78
N LEU A 63 4.46 -9.60 -18.49
CA LEU A 63 3.56 -10.52 -17.79
C LEU A 63 2.16 -10.58 -18.40
N ARG A 64 1.59 -9.42 -18.76
CA ARG A 64 0.30 -9.39 -19.45
C ARG A 64 0.36 -10.06 -20.81
N GLN A 65 1.44 -9.85 -21.54
CA GLN A 65 1.60 -10.46 -22.84
C GLN A 65 1.83 -11.98 -22.72
N ALA A 66 2.60 -12.44 -21.74
CA ALA A 66 2.77 -13.86 -21.43
C ALA A 66 1.42 -14.50 -21.08
N ARG A 67 0.62 -13.83 -20.25
CA ARG A 67 -0.75 -14.26 -19.94
C ARG A 67 -1.59 -14.40 -21.21
N ALA A 68 -1.48 -13.47 -22.16
CA ALA A 68 -2.23 -13.51 -23.41
C ALA A 68 -1.89 -14.75 -24.26
N TYR A 69 -0.63 -15.18 -24.25
CA TYR A 69 -0.18 -16.40 -24.95
C TYR A 69 -0.73 -17.68 -24.32
N LEU A 70 -1.01 -17.68 -23.02
CA LEU A 70 -1.48 -18.85 -22.25
C LEU A 70 -3.01 -18.90 -22.06
N ALA A 71 -3.65 -17.76 -21.84
CA ALA A 71 -5.06 -17.70 -21.47
C ALA A 71 -6.00 -17.80 -22.69
N ARG A 72 -6.19 -19.02 -23.22
CA ARG A 72 -7.18 -19.29 -24.29
C ARG A 72 -8.51 -19.83 -23.74
N PRO A 73 -9.64 -19.13 -23.94
CA PRO A 73 -10.95 -19.61 -23.53
C PRO A 73 -11.54 -20.69 -24.46
N ASP A 74 -10.95 -20.90 -25.62
CA ASP A 74 -11.49 -21.69 -26.74
C ASP A 74 -10.74 -23.02 -26.99
N TYR A 75 -9.76 -23.37 -26.14
CA TYR A 75 -9.16 -24.71 -26.15
C TYR A 75 -9.82 -25.60 -25.08
N PRO A 76 -10.43 -26.74 -25.43
CA PRO A 76 -11.24 -27.54 -24.49
C PRO A 76 -10.43 -28.28 -23.41
N GLN A 77 -9.10 -28.29 -23.49
CA GLN A 77 -8.19 -28.92 -22.54
C GLN A 77 -7.05 -27.96 -22.23
N ILE A 78 -7.28 -26.98 -21.37
CA ILE A 78 -6.14 -26.25 -20.78
C ILE A 78 -5.42 -27.26 -19.90
N ALA A 79 -4.15 -27.55 -20.17
CA ALA A 79 -3.35 -28.40 -19.30
C ALA A 79 -3.35 -27.81 -17.88
N ASP A 80 -3.38 -28.64 -16.84
CA ASP A 80 -3.40 -28.17 -15.45
C ASP A 80 -2.24 -27.21 -15.15
N ASP A 81 -1.09 -27.45 -15.77
CA ASP A 81 0.09 -26.60 -15.68
C ASP A 81 -0.04 -25.26 -16.42
N GLU A 82 -0.75 -25.19 -17.56
CA GLU A 82 -1.04 -23.91 -18.22
C GLU A 82 -1.98 -23.05 -17.36
N ARG A 83 -3.02 -23.65 -16.75
CA ARG A 83 -3.89 -22.93 -15.79
C ARG A 83 -3.10 -22.43 -14.59
N ARG A 84 -2.20 -23.25 -14.08
CA ARG A 84 -1.30 -22.88 -12.98
C ARG A 84 -0.38 -21.74 -13.38
N ALA A 85 0.20 -21.76 -14.58
CA ALA A 85 1.05 -20.68 -15.08
C ALA A 85 0.29 -19.35 -15.13
N VAL A 86 -0.93 -19.36 -15.67
CA VAL A 86 -1.80 -18.16 -15.69
C VAL A 86 -2.10 -17.67 -14.27
N ALA A 87 -2.43 -18.57 -13.34
CA ALA A 87 -2.71 -18.19 -11.95
C ALA A 87 -1.51 -17.54 -11.24
N GLU A 88 -0.29 -18.02 -11.51
CA GLU A 88 0.94 -17.42 -10.97
C GLU A 88 1.24 -16.06 -11.60
N ILE A 89 1.01 -15.89 -12.90
CA ILE A 89 1.11 -14.57 -13.55
C ILE A 89 0.11 -13.59 -12.94
N ASP A 90 -1.12 -14.04 -12.70
CA ASP A 90 -2.17 -13.23 -12.08
C ASP A 90 -1.79 -12.85 -10.64
N ALA A 91 -1.17 -13.76 -9.89
CA ALA A 91 -0.66 -13.44 -8.56
C ALA A 91 0.47 -12.39 -8.60
N ALA A 92 1.40 -12.47 -9.56
CA ALA A 92 2.45 -11.48 -9.75
C ALA A 92 1.90 -10.08 -10.08
N LEU A 93 0.97 -10.00 -11.05
CA LEU A 93 0.28 -8.75 -11.40
C LEU A 93 -0.52 -8.18 -10.21
N GLY A 94 -1.13 -9.05 -9.41
CA GLY A 94 -1.84 -8.67 -8.20
C GLY A 94 -0.91 -8.10 -7.11
N GLU A 95 0.30 -8.63 -6.94
CA GLU A 95 1.32 -8.05 -6.05
C GLU A 95 1.71 -6.64 -6.50
N MET A 96 1.98 -6.46 -7.80
CA MET A 96 2.32 -5.16 -8.38
C MET A 96 1.20 -4.14 -8.20
N GLN A 97 -0.05 -4.54 -8.46
CA GLN A 97 -1.20 -3.65 -8.29
C GLN A 97 -1.46 -3.27 -6.83
N ARG A 98 -1.31 -4.21 -5.87
CA ARG A 98 -1.44 -3.90 -4.44
C ARG A 98 -0.38 -2.92 -3.95
N ALA A 99 0.79 -2.94 -4.56
CA ALA A 99 1.86 -1.98 -4.30
C ALA A 99 1.64 -0.62 -5.01
N ALA A 100 0.49 -0.42 -5.64
CA ALA A 100 0.17 0.75 -6.46
C ALA A 100 1.17 0.98 -7.60
N ILE A 101 1.77 -0.10 -8.11
CA ILE A 101 2.51 -0.07 -9.36
C ILE A 101 1.48 -0.12 -10.49
N GLU A 102 1.37 0.97 -11.24
CA GLU A 102 0.44 1.08 -12.36
C GLU A 102 1.11 1.71 -13.58
N ASP A 103 0.70 1.26 -14.76
CA ASP A 103 1.09 1.84 -16.05
C ASP A 103 -0.09 2.50 -16.76
N GLY A 104 -1.19 2.75 -16.03
CA GLY A 104 -2.44 3.30 -16.55
C GLY A 104 -3.25 2.35 -17.42
N LYS A 105 -2.82 1.10 -17.58
CA LYS A 105 -3.53 0.07 -18.34
C LYS A 105 -4.11 -0.96 -17.38
N ASP A 106 -5.26 -1.52 -17.75
CA ASP A 106 -5.86 -2.63 -17.00
C ASP A 106 -4.92 -3.85 -16.99
N PRO A 107 -4.50 -4.36 -15.81
CA PRO A 107 -3.66 -5.54 -15.68
C PRO A 107 -4.25 -6.80 -16.34
N TRP A 108 -5.58 -6.86 -16.45
CA TRP A 108 -6.30 -8.02 -16.95
C TRP A 108 -6.70 -7.89 -18.42
N ARG A 109 -6.44 -6.72 -19.01
CA ARG A 109 -6.66 -6.48 -20.44
C ARG A 109 -5.41 -6.87 -21.22
N TYR A 110 -5.59 -7.74 -22.21
CA TYR A 110 -4.52 -8.19 -23.09
C TYR A 110 -4.96 -8.20 -24.54
N GLU A 111 -4.00 -7.94 -25.44
CA GLU A 111 -4.17 -8.19 -26.87
C GLU A 111 -4.01 -9.69 -27.12
N GLN A 112 -4.97 -10.29 -27.82
CA GLN A 112 -4.88 -11.70 -28.14
C GLN A 112 -3.76 -11.92 -29.16
N PRO A 113 -2.87 -12.90 -28.95
CA PRO A 113 -1.90 -13.29 -29.96
C PRO A 113 -2.56 -13.79 -31.24
N ASP A 114 -1.77 -13.96 -32.31
CA ASP A 114 -2.28 -14.60 -33.53
C ASP A 114 -2.87 -15.97 -33.22
N ALA A 115 -4.18 -16.12 -33.46
CA ALA A 115 -4.94 -17.34 -33.20
C ALA A 115 -4.43 -18.55 -34.00
N ARG A 116 -3.63 -18.32 -35.06
CA ARG A 116 -3.03 -19.39 -35.89
C ARG A 116 -1.73 -19.96 -35.32
N MET A 117 -1.18 -19.38 -34.26
CA MET A 117 0.08 -19.84 -33.66
C MET A 117 -0.08 -21.22 -33.01
N SER A 118 0.90 -22.11 -33.23
CA SER A 118 0.88 -23.44 -32.64
C SER A 118 0.96 -23.35 -31.10
N PRO A 119 0.41 -24.33 -30.34
CA PRO A 119 0.54 -24.33 -28.89
C PRO A 119 1.99 -24.24 -28.41
N THR A 120 2.90 -25.00 -29.03
CA THR A 120 4.33 -25.00 -28.68
C THR A 120 4.98 -23.64 -28.89
N ASP A 121 4.74 -22.98 -30.03
CA ASP A 121 5.30 -21.65 -30.30
C ASP A 121 4.78 -20.61 -29.31
N ARG A 122 3.49 -20.71 -28.93
CA ARG A 122 2.91 -19.84 -27.90
C ARG A 122 3.58 -20.04 -26.55
N PHE A 123 3.81 -21.29 -26.13
CA PHE A 123 4.47 -21.58 -24.87
C PHE A 123 5.91 -21.05 -24.84
N HIS A 124 6.67 -21.25 -25.92
CA HIS A 124 8.00 -20.67 -26.03
C HIS A 124 7.95 -19.14 -25.96
N ARG A 125 6.99 -18.51 -26.64
CA ARG A 125 6.84 -17.06 -26.59
C ARG A 125 6.46 -16.56 -25.20
N ALA A 126 5.62 -17.30 -24.47
CA ALA A 126 5.30 -17.00 -23.08
C ALA A 126 6.54 -17.13 -22.18
N MET A 127 7.39 -18.14 -22.37
CA MET A 127 8.64 -18.29 -21.63
C MET A 127 9.60 -17.12 -21.85
N GLU A 128 9.78 -16.69 -23.11
CA GLU A 128 10.63 -15.53 -23.43
C GLU A 128 10.18 -14.26 -22.70
N LEU A 129 8.86 -14.05 -22.62
CA LEU A 129 8.27 -12.92 -21.92
C LEU A 129 8.41 -13.05 -20.39
N LEU A 130 8.24 -14.27 -19.85
CA LEU A 130 8.48 -14.52 -18.42
C LEU A 130 9.95 -14.28 -18.04
N ASP A 131 10.88 -14.66 -18.90
CA ASP A 131 12.31 -14.39 -18.73
C ASP A 131 12.63 -12.89 -18.78
N ALA A 132 12.00 -12.15 -19.69
CA ALA A 132 12.11 -10.70 -19.76
C ALA A 132 11.56 -10.03 -18.50
N ALA A 133 10.33 -10.39 -18.10
CA ALA A 133 9.72 -9.91 -16.87
C ALA A 133 10.56 -10.22 -15.63
N ARG A 134 11.16 -11.42 -15.57
CA ARG A 134 12.06 -11.82 -14.48
C ARG A 134 13.30 -10.93 -14.42
N ARG A 135 13.95 -10.68 -15.56
CA ARG A 135 15.14 -9.82 -15.64
C ARG A 135 14.81 -8.40 -15.18
N ASP A 136 13.71 -7.85 -15.66
CA ASP A 136 13.30 -6.48 -15.35
C ASP A 136 12.87 -6.34 -13.88
N ALA A 137 12.01 -7.24 -13.39
CA ALA A 137 11.61 -7.24 -11.98
C ALA A 137 12.77 -7.55 -11.03
N GLY A 138 13.83 -8.20 -11.51
CA GLY A 138 15.03 -8.54 -10.74
C GLY A 138 16.08 -7.43 -10.65
N HIS A 139 15.79 -6.23 -11.16
CA HIS A 139 16.71 -5.09 -11.06
C HIS A 139 17.06 -4.78 -9.60
N GLN A 140 18.26 -4.24 -9.35
CA GLN A 140 18.69 -3.97 -7.98
C GLN A 140 17.77 -2.95 -7.30
N GLU A 141 17.35 -3.29 -6.09
CA GLU A 141 16.52 -2.45 -5.23
C GLU A 141 17.26 -2.12 -3.94
N ASP A 142 17.12 -0.91 -3.42
CA ASP A 142 17.78 -0.46 -2.18
C ASP A 142 16.80 -0.37 -1.00
N ASP A 143 15.53 -0.05 -1.26
CA ASP A 143 14.51 0.01 -0.23
C ASP A 143 14.14 -1.42 0.26
N PRO A 144 14.22 -1.70 1.58
CA PRO A 144 13.89 -3.01 2.13
C PRO A 144 12.46 -3.50 1.85
N TRP A 145 11.49 -2.58 1.80
CA TRP A 145 10.10 -2.88 1.47
C TRP A 145 9.97 -3.25 -0.02
N VAL A 146 10.63 -2.52 -0.92
CA VAL A 146 10.63 -2.86 -2.35
C VAL A 146 11.33 -4.20 -2.59
N ARG A 147 12.43 -4.49 -1.86
CA ARG A 147 13.07 -5.82 -1.90
C ARG A 147 12.13 -6.94 -1.49
N ASP A 148 11.26 -6.73 -0.50
CA ASP A 148 10.28 -7.74 -0.13
C ASP A 148 9.25 -7.96 -1.24
N LEU A 149 8.68 -6.86 -1.77
CA LEU A 149 7.79 -6.90 -2.93
C LEU A 149 8.42 -7.64 -4.12
N GLN A 150 9.65 -7.29 -4.48
CA GLN A 150 10.44 -7.94 -5.52
C GLN A 150 10.52 -9.45 -5.30
N ARG A 151 10.88 -9.90 -4.10
CA ARG A 151 10.93 -11.33 -3.79
C ARG A 151 9.59 -12.02 -4.01
N ARG A 152 8.47 -11.38 -3.65
CA ARG A 152 7.14 -11.97 -3.86
C ARG A 152 6.82 -12.09 -5.35
N ILE A 153 7.07 -11.03 -6.12
CA ILE A 153 6.91 -11.02 -7.57
C ILE A 153 7.75 -12.11 -8.23
N LEU A 154 9.05 -12.14 -7.96
CA LEU A 154 9.97 -13.10 -8.58
C LEU A 154 9.60 -14.56 -8.30
N ARG A 155 9.09 -14.87 -7.11
CA ARG A 155 8.58 -16.22 -6.79
C ARG A 155 7.44 -16.64 -7.71
N HIS A 156 6.50 -15.74 -7.99
CA HIS A 156 5.38 -16.02 -8.87
C HIS A 156 5.84 -16.17 -10.33
N ILE A 157 6.74 -15.30 -10.80
CA ILE A 157 7.33 -15.43 -12.14
C ILE A 157 8.07 -16.77 -12.30
N ASP A 158 8.85 -17.18 -11.30
CA ASP A 158 9.54 -18.48 -11.30
C ASP A 158 8.59 -19.67 -11.27
N ALA A 159 7.47 -19.55 -10.56
CA ALA A 159 6.45 -20.58 -10.52
C ALA A 159 5.73 -20.71 -11.87
N ALA A 160 5.39 -19.58 -12.48
CA ALA A 160 4.82 -19.53 -13.83
C ALA A 160 5.76 -20.16 -14.85
N HIS A 161 7.05 -19.79 -14.86
CA HIS A 161 8.03 -20.32 -15.80
C HIS A 161 8.14 -21.85 -15.68
N ARG A 162 8.21 -22.39 -14.46
CA ARG A 162 8.25 -23.85 -14.25
C ARG A 162 6.98 -24.55 -14.73
N ALA A 163 5.82 -23.94 -14.52
CA ALA A 163 4.55 -24.49 -14.97
C ALA A 163 4.44 -24.50 -16.51
N VAL A 164 4.87 -23.43 -17.19
CA VAL A 164 4.91 -23.42 -18.67
C VAL A 164 5.86 -24.50 -19.19
N GLN A 165 7.05 -24.64 -18.59
CA GLN A 165 7.99 -25.69 -18.98
C GLN A 165 7.38 -27.10 -18.84
N GLN A 166 6.61 -27.33 -17.78
CA GLN A 166 5.91 -28.59 -17.58
C GLN A 166 4.81 -28.81 -18.63
N ALA A 167 4.02 -27.77 -18.95
CA ALA A 167 3.01 -27.83 -19.99
C ALA A 167 3.61 -28.15 -21.37
N VAL A 168 4.78 -27.58 -21.72
CA VAL A 168 5.51 -27.93 -22.95
C VAL A 168 5.89 -29.41 -22.95
N ASN A 169 6.47 -29.89 -21.85
CA ASN A 169 6.89 -31.29 -21.75
C ASN A 169 5.70 -32.26 -21.88
N ASP A 170 4.55 -31.91 -21.31
CA ASP A 170 3.34 -32.73 -21.38
C ASP A 170 2.66 -32.66 -22.74
N ALA A 171 2.74 -31.54 -23.45
CA ALA A 171 2.22 -31.40 -24.82
C ALA A 171 3.04 -32.15 -25.88
N LEU A 172 4.30 -32.49 -25.57
CA LEU A 172 5.20 -33.24 -26.44
C LEU A 172 5.16 -34.76 -26.21
N ARG A 173 4.38 -35.24 -25.24
CA ARG A 173 4.18 -36.67 -24.96
C ARG A 173 3.07 -37.26 -25.81
#